data_AF-T2IRB4-F1
#
_entry.id   AF-T2IRB4-F1
#
_cell.length_a   1.000
_cell.length_b   1.000
_cell.length_c   1.000
_cell.angle_alpha   90.00
_cell.angle_beta   90.00
_cell.angle_gamma   90.00
#
_symmetry.space_group_name_H-M   'P 1'
#
loop_
_entity.id
_entity.type
_entity.pdbx_description
1 polymer ?
#
loop_
_entity_poly.entity_id
_entity_poly.type
_entity_poly.pdbx_seq_one_letter_code
_entity_poly.pdbx_strand_id
1 'polypeptide(L)'
;MKRNWQPEELIEHWTLIPTELDLLTRKTKTNRLVIALLLKYFQYVGHFPTSKAEIPRDVLCYVAQLLKVSPDKINSYNWRGRTIKAHRAIVRNFLGITEATVKDAENLTVWLESQVLAYDLKPESLEIAAKERLRHLKIEPPTPERIERIVRSAIRRFEDNFCHVTAQQLSSEVCTKLDQLLDTTPDTDNSEESEHTNPHNTPSLLAVLKSDPGRLGMNSLISEAAKLEQLRQLELPVNLFEGISNKVLQIYKQRVAVEPPRELRRHPQLRRYTLLSAFCYLRIQEITDKLVELLIQIIHRINARAERRVTKELLDLRYGEKGQLPVLVTRKNLVHGIRI
;
A
#
# COMPACT_ATOMS: atom_id res chain seq x y z
N MET A 1 -2.07 3.05 26.00
CA MET A 1 -1.61 4.15 26.88
C MET A 1 -0.31 3.74 27.58
N LYS A 2 0.65 4.66 27.75
CA LYS A 2 1.91 4.43 28.48
C LYS A 2 1.62 4.02 29.93
N ARG A 3 2.41 3.07 30.48
CA ARG A 3 2.24 2.56 31.85
C ARG A 3 2.97 3.37 32.91
N ASN A 4 4.13 3.92 32.57
CA ASN A 4 4.97 4.68 33.48
C ASN A 4 4.93 6.15 33.09
N TRP A 5 4.61 7.04 34.03
CA TRP A 5 4.44 8.47 33.76
C TRP A 5 5.48 9.29 34.51
N GLN A 6 6.07 10.27 33.83
CA GLN A 6 6.92 11.25 34.52
C GLN A 6 6.06 12.32 35.21
N PRO A 7 6.54 12.93 36.31
CA PRO A 7 5.78 13.96 37.03
C PRO A 7 5.34 15.12 36.15
N GLU A 8 6.19 15.56 35.21
CA GLU A 8 5.90 16.64 34.27
C GLU A 8 4.76 16.27 33.31
N GLU A 9 4.77 15.05 32.76
CA GLU A 9 3.70 14.52 31.89
C GLU A 9 2.36 14.43 32.64
N LEU A 10 2.40 14.08 33.94
CA LEU A 10 1.20 14.06 34.79
C LEU A 10 0.61 15.46 34.96
N ILE A 11 1.46 16.46 35.20
CA ILE A 11 1.03 17.84 35.36
C ILE A 11 0.41 18.35 34.06
N GLU A 12 1.04 18.08 32.91
CA GLU A 12 0.57 18.57 31.62
C GLU A 12 -0.79 17.97 31.21
N HIS A 13 -0.96 16.65 31.37
CA HIS A 13 -2.12 15.96 30.80
C HIS A 13 -3.22 15.59 31.80
N TRP A 14 -2.92 15.54 33.10
CA TRP A 14 -3.83 15.01 34.12
C TRP A 14 -4.28 16.03 35.17
N THR A 15 -3.75 17.25 35.13
CA THR A 15 -4.22 18.35 35.98
C THR A 15 -5.61 18.83 35.55
N LEU A 16 -6.52 18.98 36.52
CA LEU A 16 -7.87 19.47 36.29
C LEU A 16 -7.91 21.00 36.30
N ILE A 17 -8.53 21.59 35.28
CA ILE A 17 -8.77 23.05 35.22
C ILE A 17 -10.05 23.44 35.98
N PRO A 18 -10.28 24.73 36.31
CA PRO A 18 -11.42 25.14 37.13
C PRO A 18 -12.79 24.69 36.61
N THR A 19 -13.03 24.81 35.30
CA THR A 19 -14.28 24.38 34.67
C THR A 19 -14.52 22.87 34.77
N GLU A 20 -13.46 22.07 34.80
CA GLU A 20 -13.53 20.62 35.00
C GLU A 20 -13.78 20.27 36.47
N LEU A 21 -13.27 21.07 37.41
CA LEU A 21 -13.57 20.91 38.83
C LEU A 21 -15.04 21.25 39.13
N ASP A 22 -15.60 22.24 38.45
CA ASP A 22 -17.01 22.62 38.56
C ASP A 22 -17.94 21.45 38.20
N LEU A 23 -17.58 20.65 37.20
CA LEU A 23 -18.29 19.43 36.80
C LEU A 23 -18.43 18.41 37.96
N LEU A 24 -17.52 18.44 38.93
CA LEU A 24 -17.39 17.45 40.01
C LEU A 24 -18.04 17.90 41.33
N THR A 25 -18.35 19.19 41.49
CA THR A 25 -18.79 19.83 42.75
C THR A 25 -19.92 19.09 43.46
N ARG A 26 -20.95 18.63 42.73
CA ARG A 26 -22.15 17.97 43.30
C ARG A 26 -22.08 16.44 43.38
N LYS A 27 -20.90 15.83 43.17
CA LYS A 27 -20.75 14.36 43.11
C LYS A 27 -20.11 13.80 44.39
N THR A 28 -20.37 12.53 44.70
CA THR A 28 -19.70 11.80 45.80
C THR A 28 -18.21 11.65 45.53
N LYS A 29 -17.38 11.46 46.57
CA LYS A 29 -15.91 11.32 46.44
C LYS A 29 -15.50 10.29 45.38
N THR A 30 -16.13 9.11 45.38
CA THR A 30 -15.88 8.06 44.38
C THR A 30 -16.26 8.50 42.97
N ASN A 31 -17.42 9.13 42.80
CA ASN A 31 -17.90 9.56 41.49
C ASN A 31 -17.04 10.71 40.94
N ARG A 32 -16.55 11.63 41.80
CA ARG A 32 -15.62 12.68 41.40
C ARG A 32 -14.35 12.10 40.79
N LEU A 33 -13.75 11.12 41.46
CA LEU A 33 -12.54 10.46 40.99
C LEU A 33 -12.78 9.74 39.64
N VAL A 34 -13.86 8.97 39.52
CA VAL A 34 -14.17 8.25 38.27
C VAL A 34 -14.44 9.22 37.12
N ILE A 35 -15.27 10.25 37.32
CA ILE A 35 -15.60 11.21 36.26
C ILE A 35 -14.35 11.98 35.82
N ALA A 36 -13.49 12.41 36.75
CA ALA A 36 -12.22 13.08 36.43
C ALA A 36 -11.28 12.18 35.59
N LEU A 37 -11.15 10.91 35.98
CA LEU A 37 -10.34 9.95 35.23
C LEU A 37 -10.92 9.70 33.83
N LEU A 38 -12.24 9.55 33.69
CA LEU A 38 -12.87 9.39 32.37
C LEU A 38 -12.65 10.62 31.49
N LEU A 39 -12.77 11.81 32.05
CA LEU A 39 -12.57 13.07 31.34
C LEU A 39 -11.12 13.18 30.83
N LYS A 40 -10.13 13.03 31.70
CA LYS A 40 -8.72 13.15 31.32
C LYS A 40 -8.27 12.02 30.40
N TYR A 41 -8.74 10.80 30.65
CA TYR A 41 -8.48 9.68 29.76
C TYR A 41 -9.05 9.94 28.36
N PHE A 42 -10.27 10.46 28.25
CA PHE A 42 -10.86 10.79 26.96
C PHE A 42 -10.08 11.91 26.27
N GLN A 43 -9.69 12.98 26.97
CA GLN A 43 -8.91 14.07 26.39
C GLN A 43 -7.55 13.60 25.86
N TYR A 44 -6.90 12.65 26.54
CA TYR A 44 -5.59 12.14 26.15
C TYR A 44 -5.66 11.04 25.07
N VAL A 45 -6.57 10.07 25.21
CA VAL A 45 -6.63 8.87 24.35
C VAL A 45 -7.67 9.01 23.22
N GLY A 46 -8.72 9.81 23.43
CA GLY A 46 -9.80 10.02 22.45
C GLY A 46 -10.97 9.03 22.52
N HIS A 47 -10.98 8.10 23.48
CA HIS A 47 -12.11 7.21 23.76
C HIS A 47 -12.18 6.88 25.25
N PHE A 48 -13.30 6.30 25.73
CA PHE A 48 -13.40 5.89 27.13
C PHE A 48 -12.66 4.57 27.41
N PRO A 49 -12.11 4.37 28.63
CA PRO A 49 -11.56 3.09 29.04
C PRO A 49 -12.68 2.06 29.23
N THR A 50 -12.42 0.80 28.85
CA THR A 50 -13.37 -0.30 29.04
C THR A 50 -13.29 -0.93 30.42
N SER A 51 -12.12 -0.81 31.07
CA SER A 51 -11.87 -1.34 32.41
C SER A 51 -10.90 -0.47 33.20
N LYS A 52 -10.88 -0.64 34.52
CA LYS A 52 -9.87 -0.03 35.41
C LYS A 52 -8.43 -0.33 34.96
N ALA A 53 -8.18 -1.52 34.42
CA ALA A 53 -6.84 -1.98 34.08
C ALA A 53 -6.18 -1.17 32.96
N GLU A 54 -6.92 -0.38 32.20
CA GLU A 54 -6.37 0.54 31.21
C GLU A 54 -5.79 1.82 31.83
N ILE A 55 -6.20 2.17 33.04
CA ILE A 55 -5.76 3.38 33.75
C ILE A 55 -4.50 3.04 34.57
N PRO A 56 -3.34 3.67 34.29
CA PRO A 56 -2.12 3.45 35.06
C PRO A 56 -2.27 3.87 36.53
N ARG A 57 -1.54 3.20 37.42
CA ARG A 57 -1.59 3.48 38.86
C ARG A 57 -1.10 4.90 39.17
N ASP A 58 -0.05 5.36 38.50
CA ASP A 58 0.52 6.70 38.70
C ASP A 58 -0.53 7.79 38.43
N VAL A 59 -1.24 7.66 37.31
CA VAL A 59 -2.36 8.54 36.93
C VAL A 59 -3.48 8.50 37.96
N LEU A 60 -3.88 7.30 38.40
CA LEU A 60 -4.91 7.13 39.43
C LEU A 60 -4.51 7.82 40.73
N CYS A 61 -3.29 7.61 41.21
CA CYS A 61 -2.76 8.20 42.44
C CYS A 61 -2.68 9.73 42.34
N TYR A 62 -2.20 10.26 41.22
CA TYR A 62 -2.08 11.69 40.97
C TYR A 62 -3.44 12.40 40.99
N VAL A 63 -4.42 11.91 40.22
CA VAL A 63 -5.76 12.51 40.17
C VAL A 63 -6.50 12.36 41.51
N ALA A 64 -6.29 11.23 42.21
CA ALA A 64 -6.84 11.02 43.55
C ALA A 64 -6.30 12.03 44.57
N GLN A 65 -4.99 12.35 44.50
CA GLN A 65 -4.36 13.36 45.33
C GLN A 65 -4.92 14.77 45.05
N LEU A 66 -5.08 15.15 43.77
CA LEU A 66 -5.69 16.44 43.40
C LEU A 66 -7.10 16.60 43.98
N LEU A 67 -7.89 15.53 43.99
CA LEU A 67 -9.26 15.54 44.51
C LEU A 67 -9.36 15.27 46.02
N LYS A 68 -8.23 15.01 46.70
CA LYS A 68 -8.17 14.61 48.12
C LYS A 68 -9.07 13.40 48.42
N VAL A 69 -9.02 12.39 47.54
CA VAL A 69 -9.76 11.11 47.66
C VAL A 69 -8.77 9.96 47.73
N SER A 70 -9.08 8.90 48.48
CA SER A 70 -8.26 7.67 48.46
C SER A 70 -8.41 6.93 47.12
N PRO A 71 -7.30 6.49 46.48
CA PRO A 71 -7.34 5.76 45.22
C PRO A 71 -8.06 4.41 45.33
N ASP A 72 -8.11 3.81 46.53
CA ASP A 72 -8.73 2.50 46.75
C ASP A 72 -10.25 2.51 46.59
N LYS A 73 -10.87 3.70 46.67
CA LYS A 73 -12.31 3.88 46.44
C LYS A 73 -12.77 3.42 45.06
N ILE A 74 -11.86 3.34 44.08
CA ILE A 74 -12.19 2.87 42.73
C ILE A 74 -12.24 1.34 42.62
N ASN A 75 -11.71 0.59 43.60
CA ASN A 75 -11.61 -0.87 43.54
C ASN A 75 -12.98 -1.55 43.52
N SER A 76 -13.96 -1.00 44.25
CA SER A 76 -15.33 -1.51 44.30
C SER A 76 -16.25 -0.91 43.22
N TYR A 77 -15.71 -0.09 42.30
CA TYR A 77 -16.53 0.57 41.29
C TYR A 77 -16.90 -0.38 40.15
N ASN A 78 -18.18 -0.40 39.76
CA ASN A 78 -18.66 -1.23 38.66
C ASN A 78 -18.48 -0.54 37.29
N TRP A 79 -17.53 -1.05 36.51
CA TRP A 79 -17.18 -0.57 35.17
C TRP A 79 -18.11 -1.05 34.03
N ARG A 80 -19.11 -1.88 34.33
CA ARG A 80 -20.06 -2.44 33.35
C ARG A 80 -21.53 -2.14 33.66
N GLY A 81 -21.80 -1.18 34.55
CA GLY A 81 -23.16 -0.84 35.02
C GLY A 81 -23.83 0.37 34.35
N ARG A 82 -25.01 0.73 34.84
CA ARG A 82 -25.72 1.97 34.43
C ARG A 82 -25.00 3.24 34.88
N THR A 83 -24.36 3.22 36.05
CA THR A 83 -23.67 4.38 36.62
C THR A 83 -22.50 4.86 35.76
N ILE A 84 -21.70 3.94 35.22
CA ILE A 84 -20.58 4.30 34.32
C ILE A 84 -21.10 4.88 33.00
N LYS A 85 -22.22 4.37 32.46
CA LYS A 85 -22.86 4.95 31.27
C LYS A 85 -23.31 6.39 31.53
N ALA A 86 -23.93 6.64 32.69
CA ALA A 86 -24.30 7.99 33.09
C ALA A 86 -23.08 8.92 33.25
N HIS A 87 -21.97 8.43 33.81
CA HIS A 87 -20.73 9.20 33.91
C HIS A 87 -20.12 9.52 32.54
N ARG A 88 -20.11 8.56 31.60
CA ARG A 88 -19.67 8.79 30.22
C ARG A 88 -20.55 9.84 29.52
N ALA A 89 -21.87 9.80 29.73
CA ALA A 89 -22.78 10.82 29.21
C ALA A 89 -22.48 12.23 29.77
N ILE A 90 -22.17 12.33 31.06
CA ILE A 90 -21.73 13.61 31.67
C ILE A 90 -20.47 14.14 30.99
N VAL A 91 -19.46 13.29 30.80
CA VAL A 91 -18.20 13.69 30.14
C VAL A 91 -18.44 14.09 28.68
N ARG A 92 -19.25 13.33 27.95
CA ARG A 92 -19.63 13.67 26.57
C ARG A 92 -20.31 15.02 26.45
N ASN A 93 -21.30 15.29 27.30
CA ASN A 93 -21.99 16.58 27.33
C ASN A 93 -21.03 17.72 27.64
N PHE A 94 -20.09 17.50 28.56
CA PHE A 94 -19.07 18.51 28.90
C PHE A 94 -18.11 18.79 27.73
N LEU A 95 -17.68 17.75 27.00
CA LEU A 95 -16.78 17.88 25.85
C LEU A 95 -17.49 18.27 24.54
N GLY A 96 -18.82 18.29 24.52
CA GLY A 96 -19.62 18.49 23.31
C GLY A 96 -19.49 17.35 22.31
N ILE A 97 -19.39 16.11 22.79
CA ILE A 97 -19.18 14.89 22.00
C ILE A 97 -20.47 14.08 21.95
N THR A 98 -20.78 13.50 20.79
CA THR A 98 -21.95 12.63 20.60
C THR A 98 -21.54 11.15 20.55
N GLU A 99 -22.46 10.25 20.90
CA GLU A 99 -22.27 8.81 20.71
C GLU A 99 -22.38 8.45 19.22
N ALA A 100 -21.50 7.55 18.74
CA ALA A 100 -21.57 7.06 17.37
C ALA A 100 -22.85 6.26 17.11
N THR A 101 -23.58 6.66 16.06
CA THR A 101 -24.78 5.96 15.59
C THR A 101 -24.47 5.02 14.42
N VAL A 102 -25.46 4.21 14.02
CA VAL A 102 -25.36 3.39 12.79
C VAL A 102 -25.22 4.29 11.55
N LYS A 103 -25.97 5.40 11.51
CA LYS A 103 -25.90 6.39 10.43
C LYS A 103 -24.52 7.01 10.31
N ASP A 104 -23.86 7.30 11.44
CA ASP A 104 -22.49 7.82 11.42
C ASP A 104 -21.50 6.81 10.85
N ALA A 105 -21.68 5.52 11.15
CA ALA A 105 -20.85 4.46 10.57
C ALA A 105 -21.07 4.33 9.05
N GLU A 106 -22.30 4.46 8.56
CA GLU A 106 -22.62 4.47 7.13
C GLU A 106 -21.99 5.68 6.43
N ASN A 107 -22.17 6.88 6.98
CA ASN A 107 -21.57 8.11 6.48
C ASN A 107 -20.04 8.03 6.46
N LEU A 108 -19.44 7.45 7.50
CA LEU A 108 -18.00 7.24 7.57
C LEU A 108 -17.53 6.24 6.52
N THR A 109 -18.29 5.19 6.24
CA THR A 109 -17.98 4.21 5.18
C THR A 109 -17.96 4.89 3.80
N VAL A 110 -19.00 5.67 3.48
CA VAL A 110 -19.09 6.42 2.21
C VAL A 110 -17.96 7.43 2.08
N TRP A 111 -17.65 8.15 3.16
CA TRP A 111 -16.52 9.06 3.16
C TRP A 111 -15.19 8.33 2.94
N LEU A 112 -14.94 7.23 3.66
CA LEU A 112 -13.72 6.44 3.51
C LEU A 112 -13.56 5.87 2.10
N GLU A 113 -14.64 5.45 1.47
CA GLU A 113 -14.64 4.97 0.07
C GLU A 113 -14.01 6.00 -0.89
N SER A 114 -14.34 7.29 -0.71
CA SER A 114 -13.74 8.39 -1.49
C SER A 114 -12.26 8.65 -1.17
N GLN A 115 -11.78 8.17 -0.01
CA GLN A 115 -10.42 8.37 0.46
C GLN A 115 -9.51 7.17 0.19
N VAL A 116 -10.05 6.00 -0.20
CA VAL A 116 -9.28 4.76 -0.38
C VAL A 116 -8.07 4.95 -1.31
N LEU A 117 -8.27 5.68 -2.41
CA LEU A 117 -7.20 5.98 -3.36
C LEU A 117 -6.13 6.91 -2.79
N ALA A 118 -6.52 7.91 -2.00
CA ALA A 118 -5.58 8.83 -1.37
C ALA A 118 -4.65 8.13 -0.37
N TYR A 119 -5.12 7.02 0.23
CA TYR A 119 -4.37 6.20 1.19
C TYR A 119 -3.88 4.87 0.62
N ASP A 120 -3.87 4.69 -0.71
CA ASP A 120 -3.34 3.51 -1.39
C ASP A 120 -3.87 2.15 -0.85
N LEU A 121 -5.15 2.08 -0.46
CA LEU A 121 -5.80 0.90 0.16
C LEU A 121 -5.18 0.43 1.49
N LYS A 122 -4.34 1.23 2.16
CA LYS A 122 -3.71 0.84 3.42
C LYS A 122 -4.70 0.90 4.59
N PRO A 123 -5.04 -0.23 5.24
CA PRO A 123 -6.02 -0.24 6.32
C PRO A 123 -5.59 0.63 7.50
N GLU A 124 -4.30 0.60 7.90
CA GLU A 124 -3.84 1.36 9.06
C GLU A 124 -3.96 2.87 8.84
N SER A 125 -3.64 3.34 7.63
CA SER A 125 -3.78 4.76 7.26
C SER A 125 -5.25 5.19 7.24
N LEU A 126 -6.15 4.34 6.73
CA LEU A 126 -7.59 4.60 6.73
C LEU A 126 -8.19 4.59 8.14
N GLU A 127 -7.69 3.74 9.05
CA GLU A 127 -8.11 3.76 10.45
C GLU A 127 -7.72 5.05 11.17
N ILE A 128 -6.52 5.59 10.90
CA ILE A 128 -6.08 6.88 11.43
C ILE A 128 -6.99 7.99 10.90
N ALA A 129 -7.18 8.05 9.57
CA ALA A 129 -8.05 9.02 8.93
C ALA A 129 -9.51 8.96 9.44
N ALA A 130 -10.03 7.75 9.69
CA ALA A 130 -11.35 7.54 10.27
C ALA A 130 -11.46 8.14 11.68
N LYS A 131 -10.47 7.91 12.54
CA LYS A 131 -10.43 8.46 13.91
C LYS A 131 -10.32 9.98 13.90
N GLU A 132 -9.50 10.54 13.01
CA GLU A 132 -9.38 12.00 12.83
C GLU A 132 -10.70 12.61 12.37
N ARG A 133 -11.36 12.00 11.37
CA ARG A 133 -12.66 12.44 10.88
C ARG A 133 -13.72 12.45 11.98
N LEU A 134 -13.80 11.39 12.79
CA LEU A 134 -14.73 11.31 13.92
C LEU A 134 -14.43 12.38 14.98
N ARG A 135 -13.14 12.65 15.26
CA ARG A 135 -12.73 13.73 16.16
C ARG A 135 -13.17 15.10 15.65
N HIS A 136 -13.01 15.37 14.36
CA HIS A 136 -13.50 16.62 13.74
C HIS A 136 -15.01 16.78 13.82
N LEU A 137 -15.76 15.68 13.67
CA LEU A 137 -17.21 15.66 13.82
C LEU A 137 -17.69 15.65 15.28
N LYS A 138 -16.75 15.63 16.24
CA LYS A 138 -17.03 15.48 17.68
C LYS A 138 -17.87 14.24 18.00
N ILE A 139 -17.61 13.14 17.29
CA ILE A 139 -18.24 11.84 17.52
C ILE A 139 -17.26 10.96 18.30
N GLU A 140 -17.73 10.31 19.35
CA GLU A 140 -16.94 9.30 20.07
C GLU A 140 -16.58 8.17 19.10
N PRO A 141 -15.29 7.82 18.93
CA PRO A 141 -14.91 6.74 18.06
C PRO A 141 -15.49 5.41 18.55
N PRO A 142 -16.06 4.58 17.66
CA PRO A 142 -16.53 3.25 18.04
C PRO A 142 -15.35 2.37 18.44
N THR A 143 -15.65 1.14 18.89
CA THR A 143 -14.61 0.17 19.27
C THR A 143 -13.61 -0.05 18.13
N PRO A 144 -12.32 -0.34 18.43
CA PRO A 144 -11.30 -0.58 17.40
C PRO A 144 -11.75 -1.61 16.36
N GLU A 145 -12.31 -2.74 16.82
CA GLU A 145 -12.87 -3.80 15.94
C GLU A 145 -13.98 -3.26 15.01
N ARG A 146 -14.80 -2.33 15.50
CA ARG A 146 -15.87 -1.73 14.68
C ARG A 146 -15.30 -0.74 13.66
N ILE A 147 -14.24 -0.01 13.99
CA ILE A 147 -13.51 0.84 13.03
C ILE A 147 -12.89 -0.02 11.94
N GLU A 148 -12.16 -1.07 12.33
CA GLU A 148 -11.54 -2.03 11.41
C GLU A 148 -12.58 -2.63 10.44
N ARG A 149 -13.76 -3.01 10.96
CA ARG A 149 -14.86 -3.50 10.13
C ARG A 149 -15.40 -2.44 9.16
N ILE A 150 -15.53 -1.18 9.59
CA ILE A 150 -15.95 -0.07 8.73
C ILE A 150 -14.92 0.17 7.62
N VAL A 151 -13.62 0.20 7.95
CA VAL A 151 -12.52 0.37 6.99
C VAL A 151 -12.53 -0.77 5.98
N ARG A 152 -12.61 -2.03 6.43
CA ARG A 152 -12.73 -3.20 5.53
C ARG A 152 -13.94 -3.09 4.61
N SER A 153 -15.08 -2.63 5.13
CA SER A 153 -16.28 -2.43 4.33
C SER A 153 -16.08 -1.35 3.25
N ALA A 154 -15.40 -0.25 3.57
CA ALA A 154 -15.10 0.82 2.63
C ALA A 154 -14.15 0.34 1.53
N ILE A 155 -13.07 -0.37 1.89
CA ILE A 155 -12.14 -0.97 0.93
C ILE A 155 -12.87 -1.96 0.01
N ARG A 156 -13.71 -2.84 0.58
CA ARG A 156 -14.47 -3.80 -0.22
C ARG A 156 -15.43 -3.13 -1.20
N ARG A 157 -16.17 -2.11 -0.76
CA ARG A 157 -17.06 -1.34 -1.65
C ARG A 157 -16.28 -0.68 -2.78
N PHE A 158 -15.13 -0.09 -2.46
CA PHE A 158 -14.23 0.48 -3.45
C PHE A 158 -13.74 -0.61 -4.44
N GLU A 159 -13.27 -1.77 -3.96
CA GLU A 159 -12.79 -2.85 -4.83
C GLU A 159 -13.91 -3.39 -5.73
N ASP A 160 -15.12 -3.58 -5.20
CA ASP A 160 -16.28 -4.04 -5.95
C ASP A 160 -16.67 -3.02 -7.04
N ASN A 161 -16.74 -1.73 -6.69
CA ASN A 161 -17.02 -0.65 -7.64
C ASN A 161 -15.92 -0.51 -8.70
N PHE A 162 -14.65 -0.57 -8.29
CA PHE A 162 -13.51 -0.55 -9.21
C PHE A 162 -13.58 -1.71 -10.20
N CYS A 163 -13.85 -2.92 -9.72
CA CYS A 163 -13.99 -4.08 -10.60
C CYS A 163 -15.14 -3.92 -11.59
N HIS A 164 -16.27 -3.41 -11.13
CA HIS A 164 -17.43 -3.17 -11.97
C HIS A 164 -17.16 -2.11 -13.05
N VAL A 165 -16.64 -0.94 -12.66
CA VAL A 165 -16.32 0.17 -13.58
C VAL A 165 -15.27 -0.23 -14.60
N THR A 166 -14.21 -0.93 -14.20
CA THR A 166 -13.19 -1.43 -15.14
C THR A 166 -13.80 -2.42 -16.13
N ALA A 167 -14.55 -3.41 -15.66
CA ALA A 167 -15.13 -4.43 -16.54
C ALA A 167 -16.14 -3.84 -17.54
N GLN A 168 -16.91 -2.81 -17.15
CA GLN A 168 -17.84 -2.12 -18.05
C GLN A 168 -17.17 -1.37 -19.20
N GLN A 169 -15.89 -1.00 -19.06
CA GLN A 169 -15.12 -0.34 -20.12
C GLN A 169 -14.48 -1.32 -21.10
N LEU A 170 -14.50 -2.62 -20.81
CA LEU A 170 -13.89 -3.65 -21.66
C LEU A 170 -14.92 -4.19 -22.66
N SER A 171 -14.53 -4.29 -23.94
CA SER A 171 -15.35 -4.97 -24.93
C SER A 171 -15.34 -6.49 -24.70
N SER A 172 -16.34 -7.20 -25.25
CA SER A 172 -16.39 -8.66 -25.21
C SER A 172 -15.16 -9.31 -25.87
N GLU A 173 -14.61 -8.67 -26.90
CA GLU A 173 -13.39 -9.11 -27.57
C GLU A 173 -12.19 -9.04 -26.62
N VAL A 174 -12.00 -7.90 -25.93
CA VAL A 174 -10.93 -7.73 -24.94
C VAL A 174 -11.04 -8.76 -23.82
N CYS A 175 -12.25 -8.97 -23.28
CA CYS A 175 -12.50 -9.99 -22.26
C CYS A 175 -12.12 -11.40 -22.73
N THR A 176 -12.43 -11.74 -23.99
CA THR A 176 -12.06 -13.04 -24.58
C THR A 176 -10.55 -13.17 -24.70
N LYS A 177 -9.85 -12.14 -25.18
CA LYS A 177 -8.38 -12.10 -25.26
C LYS A 177 -7.73 -12.23 -23.87
N LEU A 178 -8.31 -11.58 -22.85
CA LEU A 178 -7.83 -11.70 -21.45
C LEU A 178 -8.00 -13.11 -20.90
N ASP A 179 -9.13 -13.77 -21.18
CA ASP A 179 -9.35 -15.16 -20.76
C ASP A 179 -8.38 -16.13 -21.46
N GLN A 180 -8.07 -15.91 -22.75
CA GLN A 180 -7.07 -16.68 -23.49
C GLN A 180 -5.66 -16.60 -22.87
N LEU A 181 -5.31 -15.50 -22.18
CA LEU A 181 -4.03 -15.43 -21.45
C LEU A 181 -3.91 -16.51 -20.37
N LEU A 182 -5.05 -16.91 -19.81
CA LEU A 182 -5.12 -17.93 -18.77
C LEU A 182 -5.16 -19.34 -19.35
N ASP A 183 -5.42 -19.53 -20.64
CA ASP A 183 -5.47 -20.85 -21.24
C ASP A 183 -4.08 -21.50 -21.29
N THR A 184 -4.05 -22.78 -20.97
CA THR A 184 -2.89 -23.64 -21.20
C THR A 184 -3.07 -24.21 -22.59
N THR A 185 -2.14 -23.94 -23.51
CA THR A 185 -2.17 -24.53 -24.84
C THR A 185 -2.24 -26.06 -24.71
N PRO A 186 -3.31 -26.73 -25.16
CA PRO A 186 -3.23 -28.16 -25.38
C PRO A 186 -2.25 -28.37 -26.54
N ASP A 187 -1.31 -29.30 -26.38
CA ASP A 187 -0.44 -29.71 -27.48
C ASP A 187 -1.32 -30.11 -28.67
N THR A 188 -1.25 -29.35 -29.76
CA THR A 188 -1.50 -29.93 -31.08
C THR A 188 -0.37 -30.90 -31.32
N ASP A 189 -0.58 -32.18 -31.02
CA ASP A 189 0.15 -33.26 -31.65
C ASP A 189 -0.68 -34.54 -31.67
N ASN A 190 -1.25 -34.81 -32.85
CA ASN A 190 -1.17 -36.15 -33.41
C ASN A 190 0.33 -36.42 -33.68
N SER A 191 1.04 -36.97 -32.71
CA SER A 191 2.19 -37.82 -33.00
C SER A 191 2.44 -38.76 -31.83
N GLU A 192 2.40 -40.03 -32.18
CA GLU A 192 2.47 -41.19 -31.30
C GLU A 192 3.84 -41.31 -30.62
N GLU A 193 3.80 -41.81 -29.39
CA GLU A 193 4.84 -42.61 -28.74
C GLU A 193 6.26 -42.03 -28.64
N SER A 194 6.54 -41.42 -27.48
CA SER A 194 7.88 -41.47 -26.86
C SER A 194 7.73 -41.39 -25.35
N GLU A 195 7.75 -42.54 -24.68
CA GLU A 195 7.97 -42.63 -23.24
C GLU A 195 9.34 -42.01 -22.91
N HIS A 196 9.38 -41.18 -21.88
CA HIS A 196 10.53 -40.40 -21.36
C HIS A 196 10.66 -38.92 -21.76
N THR A 197 9.59 -38.14 -21.62
CA THR A 197 9.68 -36.75 -21.12
C THR A 197 8.35 -36.34 -20.48
N ASN A 198 8.38 -35.74 -19.28
CA ASN A 198 7.18 -35.36 -18.51
C ASN A 198 6.19 -34.50 -19.34
N PRO A 199 4.93 -34.94 -19.56
CA PRO A 199 3.97 -34.27 -20.46
C PRO A 199 3.16 -33.14 -19.79
N HIS A 200 3.80 -32.22 -19.04
CA HIS A 200 3.04 -31.24 -18.23
C HIS A 200 3.61 -29.81 -18.09
N ASN A 201 4.51 -29.35 -18.96
CA ASN A 201 5.20 -28.08 -18.69
C ASN A 201 5.19 -27.04 -19.82
N THR A 202 4.13 -26.98 -20.63
CA THR A 202 3.92 -25.81 -21.50
C THR A 202 3.40 -24.64 -20.65
N PRO A 203 4.19 -23.54 -20.49
CA PRO A 203 3.76 -22.40 -19.69
C PRO A 203 2.57 -21.72 -20.38
N SER A 204 1.55 -21.35 -19.61
CA SER A 204 0.45 -20.54 -20.14
C SER A 204 0.99 -19.22 -20.70
N LEU A 205 0.24 -18.58 -21.61
CA LEU A 205 0.64 -17.29 -22.17
C LEU A 205 0.91 -16.25 -21.06
N LEU A 206 0.09 -16.23 -20.01
CA LEU A 206 0.34 -15.40 -18.83
C LEU A 206 1.67 -15.71 -18.12
N ALA A 207 2.09 -16.98 -18.03
CA ALA A 207 3.37 -17.34 -17.41
C ALA A 207 4.55 -16.80 -18.22
N VAL A 208 4.46 -16.82 -19.55
CA VAL A 208 5.44 -16.18 -20.44
C VAL A 208 5.49 -14.67 -20.20
N LEU A 209 4.33 -14.01 -20.09
CA LEU A 209 4.23 -12.56 -19.83
C LEU A 209 4.72 -12.14 -18.43
N LYS A 210 4.65 -13.03 -17.44
CA LYS A 210 5.20 -12.80 -16.09
C LYS A 210 6.73 -12.82 -16.10
N SER A 211 7.33 -13.66 -16.93
CA SER A 211 8.79 -13.85 -16.97
C SER A 211 9.53 -12.56 -17.33
N ASP A 212 10.64 -12.33 -16.63
CA ASP A 212 11.57 -11.25 -16.95
C ASP A 212 12.50 -11.62 -18.11
N PRO A 213 13.04 -10.63 -18.84
CA PRO A 213 14.01 -10.87 -19.89
C PRO A 213 15.18 -11.69 -19.36
N GLY A 214 15.59 -12.69 -20.15
CA GLY A 214 16.78 -13.49 -19.88
C GLY A 214 18.08 -12.70 -20.08
N ARG A 215 19.16 -13.39 -20.45
CA ARG A 215 20.47 -12.75 -20.65
C ARG A 215 20.40 -11.63 -21.71
N LEU A 216 21.05 -10.51 -21.40
CA LEU A 216 21.16 -9.33 -22.25
C LEU A 216 21.72 -9.68 -23.65
N GLY A 217 20.92 -9.46 -24.69
CA GLY A 217 21.28 -9.75 -26.08
C GLY A 217 20.14 -9.53 -27.05
N MET A 218 20.43 -9.62 -28.36
CA MET A 218 19.45 -9.43 -29.44
C MET A 218 18.23 -10.35 -29.29
N ASN A 219 18.45 -11.60 -28.89
CA ASN A 219 17.37 -12.56 -28.69
C ASN A 219 16.43 -12.14 -27.55
N SER A 220 16.96 -11.51 -26.49
CA SER A 220 16.14 -10.95 -25.41
C SER A 220 15.33 -9.74 -25.89
N LEU A 221 15.89 -8.91 -26.76
CA LEU A 221 15.17 -7.77 -27.34
C LEU A 221 14.01 -8.25 -28.21
N ILE A 222 14.24 -9.26 -29.07
CA ILE A 222 13.20 -9.85 -29.91
C ILE A 222 12.10 -10.50 -29.05
N SER A 223 12.47 -11.26 -28.02
CA SER A 223 11.48 -11.91 -27.15
C SER A 223 10.64 -10.90 -26.35
N GLU A 224 11.24 -9.82 -25.84
CA GLU A 224 10.49 -8.77 -25.14
C GLU A 224 9.61 -7.95 -26.10
N ALA A 225 10.06 -7.70 -27.34
CA ALA A 225 9.26 -7.06 -28.35
C ALA A 225 8.02 -7.91 -28.72
N ALA A 226 8.18 -9.23 -28.86
CA ALA A 226 7.06 -10.14 -29.10
C ALA A 226 6.04 -10.13 -27.94
N LYS A 227 6.51 -10.12 -26.68
CA LYS A 227 5.61 -9.97 -25.50
C LYS A 227 4.85 -8.65 -25.54
N LEU A 228 5.52 -7.55 -25.91
CA LEU A 228 4.88 -6.24 -26.01
C LEU A 228 3.82 -6.21 -27.12
N GLU A 229 4.11 -6.83 -28.27
CA GLU A 229 3.15 -6.94 -29.37
C GLU A 229 1.91 -7.74 -28.96
N GLN A 230 2.09 -8.88 -28.31
CA GLN A 230 0.99 -9.70 -27.75
C GLN A 230 0.14 -8.89 -26.76
N LEU A 231 0.75 -8.12 -25.87
CA LEU A 231 0.03 -7.28 -24.92
C LEU A 231 -0.71 -6.12 -25.61
N ARG A 232 -0.15 -5.55 -26.68
CA ARG A 232 -0.80 -4.48 -27.45
C ARG A 232 -2.00 -4.98 -28.25
N GLN A 233 -1.96 -6.23 -28.73
CA GLN A 233 -3.09 -6.88 -29.41
C GLN A 233 -4.32 -7.09 -28.51
N LEU A 234 -4.15 -6.99 -27.18
CA LEU A 234 -5.28 -6.94 -26.24
C LEU A 234 -6.14 -5.70 -26.42
N GLU A 235 -5.60 -4.60 -26.98
CA GLU A 235 -6.33 -3.36 -27.26
C GLU A 235 -7.07 -2.81 -26.03
N LEU A 236 -6.39 -2.81 -24.88
CA LEU A 236 -6.92 -2.22 -23.65
C LEU A 236 -7.23 -0.72 -23.88
N PRO A 237 -8.37 -0.21 -23.37
CA PRO A 237 -8.69 1.21 -23.46
C PRO A 237 -7.57 2.08 -22.84
N VAL A 238 -7.17 3.15 -23.53
CA VAL A 238 -6.06 4.02 -23.10
C VAL A 238 -6.33 4.66 -21.73
N ASN A 239 -7.59 4.97 -21.44
CA ASN A 239 -8.01 5.64 -20.19
C ASN A 239 -8.60 4.66 -19.16
N LEU A 240 -8.37 3.35 -19.30
CA LEU A 240 -9.00 2.32 -18.46
C LEU A 240 -8.81 2.53 -16.95
N PHE A 241 -7.67 3.10 -16.56
CA PHE A 241 -7.30 3.37 -15.17
C PHE A 241 -7.11 4.86 -14.87
N GLU A 242 -7.78 5.73 -15.62
CA GLU A 242 -7.78 7.18 -15.35
C GLU A 242 -8.26 7.48 -13.92
N GLY A 243 -7.50 8.30 -13.19
CA GLY A 243 -7.79 8.63 -11.79
C GLY A 243 -7.37 7.58 -10.76
N ILE A 244 -6.80 6.43 -11.16
CA ILE A 244 -6.31 5.40 -10.25
C ILE A 244 -4.81 5.57 -10.00
N SER A 245 -4.38 5.51 -8.73
CA SER A 245 -2.96 5.63 -8.40
C SER A 245 -2.18 4.40 -8.87
N ASN A 246 -0.95 4.60 -9.38
CA ASN A 246 -0.09 3.49 -9.81
C ASN A 246 0.18 2.50 -8.67
N LYS A 247 0.28 2.97 -7.42
CA LYS A 247 0.47 2.10 -6.26
C LYS A 247 -0.69 1.10 -6.08
N VAL A 248 -1.93 1.53 -6.33
CA VAL A 248 -3.08 0.62 -6.32
C VAL A 248 -2.95 -0.43 -7.42
N LEU A 249 -2.63 -0.01 -8.66
CA LEU A 249 -2.45 -0.95 -9.76
C LEU A 249 -1.33 -1.97 -9.49
N GLN A 250 -0.24 -1.54 -8.83
CA GLN A 250 0.84 -2.44 -8.41
C GLN A 250 0.36 -3.52 -7.43
N ILE A 251 -0.58 -3.22 -6.53
CA ILE A 251 -1.20 -4.23 -5.64
C ILE A 251 -1.94 -5.29 -6.48
N TYR A 252 -2.72 -4.87 -7.48
CA TYR A 252 -3.45 -5.78 -8.37
C TYR A 252 -2.49 -6.63 -9.22
N LYS A 253 -1.44 -6.02 -9.77
CA LYS A 253 -0.38 -6.73 -10.49
C LYS A 253 0.33 -7.76 -9.61
N GLN A 254 0.65 -7.41 -8.36
CA GLN A 254 1.29 -8.32 -7.41
C GLN A 254 0.42 -9.55 -7.10
N ARG A 255 -0.90 -9.35 -6.95
CA ARG A 255 -1.86 -10.47 -6.81
C ARG A 255 -1.79 -11.40 -8.02
N VAL A 256 -1.81 -10.84 -9.24
CA VAL A 256 -1.66 -11.64 -10.47
C VAL A 256 -0.30 -12.35 -10.52
N ALA A 257 0.79 -11.70 -10.11
CA ALA A 257 2.13 -12.29 -10.16
C ALA A 257 2.23 -13.57 -9.31
N VAL A 258 1.67 -13.54 -8.09
CA VAL A 258 1.73 -14.66 -7.13
C VAL A 258 0.75 -15.78 -7.47
N GLU A 259 -0.45 -15.45 -7.97
CA GLU A 259 -1.48 -16.45 -8.21
C GLU A 259 -1.23 -17.25 -9.51
N PRO A 260 -1.37 -18.60 -9.49
CA PRO A 260 -1.29 -19.40 -10.70
C PRO A 260 -2.53 -19.20 -11.59
N PRO A 261 -2.45 -19.45 -12.92
CA PRO A 261 -3.57 -19.25 -13.84
C PRO A 261 -4.87 -19.93 -13.41
N ARG A 262 -4.79 -21.12 -12.80
CA ARG A 262 -5.95 -21.86 -12.28
C ARG A 262 -6.73 -21.09 -11.22
N GLU A 263 -6.06 -20.44 -10.28
CA GLU A 263 -6.73 -19.65 -9.23
C GLU A 263 -7.29 -18.35 -9.82
N LEU A 264 -6.57 -17.73 -10.76
CA LEU A 264 -7.07 -16.56 -11.48
C LEU A 264 -8.38 -16.82 -12.21
N ARG A 265 -8.56 -18.01 -12.80
CA ARG A 265 -9.81 -18.42 -13.47
C ARG A 265 -11.00 -18.54 -12.50
N ARG A 266 -10.77 -18.84 -11.21
CA ARG A 266 -11.82 -19.05 -10.20
C ARG A 266 -12.39 -17.76 -9.64
N HIS A 267 -11.73 -16.62 -9.84
CA HIS A 267 -12.29 -15.34 -9.43
C HIS A 267 -13.58 -15.03 -10.21
N PRO A 268 -14.53 -14.28 -9.60
CA PRO A 268 -15.64 -13.70 -10.34
C PRO A 268 -15.15 -12.90 -11.55
N GLN A 269 -15.90 -12.94 -12.65
CA GLN A 269 -15.51 -12.34 -13.94
C GLN A 269 -15.01 -10.89 -13.81
N LEU A 270 -15.78 -10.03 -13.12
CA LEU A 270 -15.41 -8.62 -12.92
C LEU A 270 -14.01 -8.48 -12.29
N ARG A 271 -13.77 -9.23 -11.20
CA ARG A 271 -12.49 -9.20 -10.50
C ARG A 271 -11.35 -9.78 -11.35
N ARG A 272 -11.61 -10.88 -12.07
CA ARG A 272 -10.64 -11.50 -12.96
C ARG A 272 -10.18 -10.52 -14.04
N TYR A 273 -11.12 -9.87 -14.72
CA TYR A 273 -10.81 -8.90 -15.76
C TYR A 273 -10.04 -7.69 -15.22
N THR A 274 -10.44 -7.14 -14.08
CA THR A 274 -9.69 -6.02 -13.47
C THR A 274 -8.27 -6.40 -13.09
N LEU A 275 -8.07 -7.59 -12.51
CA LEU A 275 -6.74 -8.11 -12.18
C LEU A 275 -5.86 -8.24 -13.43
N LEU A 276 -6.36 -8.92 -14.46
CA LEU A 276 -5.60 -9.15 -15.69
C LEU A 276 -5.34 -7.85 -16.46
N SER A 277 -6.33 -6.97 -16.57
CA SER A 277 -6.17 -5.67 -17.21
C SER A 277 -5.16 -4.80 -16.50
N ALA A 278 -5.17 -4.75 -15.16
CA ALA A 278 -4.19 -3.99 -14.38
C ALA A 278 -2.77 -4.55 -14.56
N PHE A 279 -2.63 -5.89 -14.58
CA PHE A 279 -1.36 -6.55 -14.86
C PHE A 279 -0.85 -6.20 -16.26
N CYS A 280 -1.67 -6.38 -17.31
CA CYS A 280 -1.28 -6.13 -18.69
C CYS A 280 -0.95 -4.66 -18.93
N TYR A 281 -1.76 -3.74 -18.39
CA TYR A 281 -1.54 -2.30 -18.50
C TYR A 281 -0.17 -1.88 -17.94
N LEU A 282 0.17 -2.33 -16.73
CA LEU A 282 1.49 -2.06 -16.14
C LEU A 282 2.61 -2.80 -16.88
N ARG A 283 2.36 -4.03 -17.35
CA ARG A 283 3.39 -4.79 -18.08
C ARG A 283 3.75 -4.18 -19.42
N ILE A 284 2.80 -3.55 -20.13
CA ILE A 284 3.09 -2.80 -21.36
C ILE A 284 4.11 -1.69 -21.08
N GLN A 285 3.91 -0.92 -20.01
CA GLN A 285 4.82 0.16 -19.63
C GLN A 285 6.20 -0.37 -19.25
N GLU A 286 6.24 -1.39 -18.39
CA GLU A 286 7.50 -1.99 -17.94
C GLU A 286 8.32 -2.64 -19.05
N ILE A 287 7.67 -3.34 -19.98
CA ILE A 287 8.37 -3.94 -21.13
C ILE A 287 8.85 -2.84 -22.07
N THR A 288 8.09 -1.76 -22.24
CA THR A 288 8.52 -0.61 -23.04
C THR A 288 9.78 0.02 -22.44
N ASP A 289 9.79 0.29 -21.13
CA ASP A 289 10.97 0.83 -20.42
C ASP A 289 12.17 -0.12 -20.53
N LYS A 290 11.95 -1.43 -20.33
CA LYS A 290 12.99 -2.46 -20.48
C LYS A 290 13.55 -2.53 -21.90
N LEU A 291 12.71 -2.43 -22.92
CA LEU A 291 13.15 -2.43 -24.33
C LEU A 291 14.04 -1.22 -24.64
N VAL A 292 13.70 -0.04 -24.12
CA VAL A 292 14.53 1.16 -24.23
C VAL A 292 15.88 0.93 -23.57
N GLU A 293 15.90 0.36 -22.36
CA GLU A 293 17.15 0.05 -21.66
C GLU A 293 18.02 -0.97 -22.44
N LEU A 294 17.42 -2.06 -22.92
CA LEU A 294 18.11 -3.06 -23.74
C LEU A 294 18.71 -2.45 -25.01
N LEU A 295 17.96 -1.57 -25.69
CA LEU A 295 18.43 -0.90 -26.90
C LEU A 295 19.64 0.00 -26.60
N ILE A 296 19.57 0.79 -25.52
CA ILE A 296 20.68 1.64 -25.06
C ILE A 296 21.92 0.78 -24.81
N GLN A 297 21.79 -0.35 -24.10
CA GLN A 297 22.91 -1.24 -23.78
C GLN A 297 23.52 -1.89 -25.03
N ILE A 298 22.69 -2.30 -26.00
CA ILE A 298 23.15 -2.87 -27.27
C ILE A 298 23.95 -1.83 -28.07
N ILE A 299 23.46 -0.60 -28.17
CA ILE A 299 24.16 0.50 -28.85
C ILE A 299 25.54 0.75 -28.23
N HIS A 300 25.62 0.83 -26.89
CA HIS A 300 26.88 0.99 -26.18
C HIS A 300 27.87 -0.15 -26.47
N ARG A 301 27.38 -1.40 -26.50
CA ARG A 301 28.22 -2.57 -26.81
C ARG A 301 28.75 -2.55 -28.25
N ILE A 302 27.94 -2.08 -29.20
CA ILE A 302 28.35 -1.92 -30.60
C ILE A 302 29.44 -0.85 -30.71
N ASN A 303 29.25 0.32 -30.09
CA ASN A 303 30.24 1.40 -30.08
C ASN A 303 31.56 0.96 -29.45
N ALA A 304 31.51 0.33 -28.28
CA ALA A 304 32.70 -0.19 -27.62
C ALA A 304 33.44 -1.27 -28.45
N ARG A 305 32.70 -2.10 -29.21
CA ARG A 305 33.31 -3.07 -30.12
C ARG A 305 33.97 -2.39 -31.33
N ALA A 306 33.34 -1.35 -31.87
CA ALA A 306 33.89 -0.58 -32.97
C ALA A 306 35.18 0.15 -32.55
N GLU A 307 35.18 0.81 -31.40
CA GLU A 307 36.38 1.46 -30.83
C GLU A 307 37.50 0.46 -30.57
N ARG A 308 37.19 -0.71 -29.99
CA ARG A 308 38.18 -1.78 -29.78
C ARG A 308 38.75 -2.30 -31.10
N ARG A 309 37.94 -2.38 -32.15
CA ARG A 309 38.40 -2.80 -33.48
C ARG A 309 39.34 -1.76 -34.09
N VAL A 310 38.97 -0.48 -34.06
CA VAL A 310 39.80 0.62 -34.56
C VAL A 310 41.12 0.73 -33.79
N THR A 311 41.07 0.66 -32.46
CA THR A 311 42.28 0.68 -31.62
C THR A 311 43.18 -0.53 -31.88
N LYS A 312 42.61 -1.72 -32.08
CA LYS A 312 43.37 -2.91 -32.49
C LYS A 312 44.01 -2.73 -33.86
N GLU A 313 43.26 -2.27 -34.87
CA GLU A 313 43.79 -2.02 -36.22
C GLU A 313 44.90 -0.95 -36.20
N LEU A 314 44.75 0.12 -35.41
CA LEU A 314 45.79 1.13 -35.23
C LEU A 314 47.04 0.60 -34.52
N LEU A 315 46.87 -0.28 -33.53
CA LEU A 315 48.01 -0.95 -32.88
C LEU A 315 48.69 -1.91 -33.87
N ASP A 316 47.94 -2.71 -34.61
CA ASP A 316 48.47 -3.66 -35.58
C ASP A 316 49.22 -2.92 -36.71
N LEU A 317 48.74 -1.76 -37.19
CA LEU A 317 49.49 -0.90 -38.11
C LEU A 317 50.80 -0.39 -37.48
N ARG A 318 50.74 0.10 -36.24
CA ARG A 318 51.92 0.61 -35.52
C ARG A 318 52.95 -0.48 -35.18
N TYR A 319 52.53 -1.73 -35.00
CA TYR A 319 53.42 -2.87 -34.77
C TYR A 319 53.87 -3.54 -36.07
N GLY A 320 53.09 -3.46 -37.15
CA GLY A 320 53.47 -3.90 -38.50
C GLY A 320 54.51 -2.99 -39.15
N GLU A 321 54.46 -1.68 -38.90
CA GLU A 321 55.47 -0.72 -39.37
C GLU A 321 56.81 -0.82 -38.59
N LYS A 322 56.85 -1.45 -37.42
CA LYS A 322 58.11 -1.67 -36.67
C LYS A 322 59.04 -2.70 -37.34
N GLY A 323 58.65 -3.30 -38.47
CA GLY A 323 59.53 -4.10 -39.33
C GLY A 323 60.43 -3.28 -40.27
N GLN A 324 60.16 -1.98 -40.47
CA GLN A 324 61.00 -1.12 -41.32
C GLN A 324 61.19 0.29 -40.73
N LEU A 325 62.34 0.42 -40.04
CA LEU A 325 63.21 1.62 -39.93
C LEU A 325 62.91 2.69 -38.85
N PRO A 326 63.95 3.45 -38.43
CA PRO A 326 64.31 3.61 -37.02
C PRO A 326 63.79 4.89 -36.35
N VAL A 327 63.86 4.84 -35.03
CA VAL A 327 63.75 5.92 -34.03
C VAL A 327 64.09 7.32 -34.56
N LEU A 328 63.13 8.25 -34.45
CA LEU A 328 63.41 9.61 -33.96
C LEU A 328 62.29 10.12 -33.05
N VAL A 329 62.73 10.54 -31.87
CA VAL A 329 61.99 11.10 -30.76
C VAL A 329 61.55 12.53 -31.06
N THR A 330 60.34 12.92 -30.64
CA THR A 330 60.17 14.19 -29.89
C THR A 330 58.86 14.22 -29.09
N ARG A 331 59.02 14.09 -27.77
CA ARG A 331 58.08 14.64 -26.78
C ARG A 331 58.07 16.16 -26.91
N LYS A 332 56.89 16.78 -27.00
CA LYS A 332 56.66 18.11 -26.44
C LYS A 332 55.24 18.16 -25.86
N ASN A 333 55.20 18.24 -24.54
CA ASN A 333 54.05 18.73 -23.78
C ASN A 333 53.64 20.10 -24.33
N LEU A 334 52.34 20.40 -24.37
CA LEU A 334 51.81 21.59 -23.70
C LEU A 334 50.28 21.51 -23.56
N VAL A 335 49.87 21.69 -22.31
CA VAL A 335 48.54 22.01 -21.79
C VAL A 335 47.89 23.19 -22.54
N HIS A 336 46.56 23.24 -22.54
CA HIS A 336 45.59 24.38 -22.51
C HIS A 336 44.33 23.89 -23.26
N GLY A 337 43.25 23.44 -22.61
CA GLY A 337 42.29 24.29 -21.91
C GLY A 337 41.35 24.96 -22.92
N ILE A 338 40.07 24.57 -22.97
CA ILE A 338 38.89 25.43 -23.21
C ILE A 338 37.61 24.60 -23.00
N ARG A 339 36.88 24.97 -21.95
CA ARG A 339 35.42 24.80 -21.81
C ARG A 339 34.73 25.57 -22.93
N ILE A 340 33.69 25.01 -23.55
CA ILE A 340 32.30 25.49 -23.46
C ILE A 340 31.41 24.26 -23.43
#